data_AF-A0AAJ1SJB8-F1
#
_entry.id   AF-A0AAJ1SJB8-F1
#
_cell.length_a   1.000
_cell.length_b   1.000
_cell.length_c   1.000
_cell.angle_alpha   90.00
_cell.angle_beta   90.00
_cell.angle_gamma   90.00
#
_symmetry.space_group_name_H-M   'P 1'
#
loop_
_entity.id
_entity.type
_entity.pdbx_description
1 polymer ?
#
loop_
_entity_poly.entity_id
_entity_poly.type
_entity_poly.pdbx_seq_one_letter_code
_entity_poly.pdbx_strand_id
1 'polypeptide(L)'
;MFKLLKQSAVIRESLIKVINKSGKTKKEIAKQVNVSQQSLSDWTTPHKTKPVTLENAQVLTDHFRDSNFTMQVIHEFFGLFKSIDSDVYRRDPSSLDKLQIIESDERKQKKQYVEKILLKNVEYLTVDDRQQIISYAYEYLDEIMVEVTLISTLCEILGIDIRKLSEERLSYWINQGYMKGELK
;
A
#
# COMPACT_ATOMS: atom_id res chain seq x y z
N MET A 1 6.97 -19.54 -3.02
CA MET A 1 7.42 -19.14 -4.38
C MET A 1 7.21 -17.64 -4.49
N PHE A 2 8.26 -16.84 -4.29
CA PHE A 2 8.17 -15.39 -4.48
C PHE A 2 7.87 -15.13 -5.96
N LYS A 3 6.71 -14.55 -6.25
CA LYS A 3 6.36 -14.17 -7.62
C LYS A 3 7.33 -13.05 -8.03
N LEU A 4 8.07 -13.27 -9.10
CA LEU A 4 8.90 -12.25 -9.74
C LEU A 4 8.10 -10.95 -9.90
N LEU A 5 8.77 -9.84 -9.67
CA LEU A 5 8.29 -8.47 -9.89
C LEU A 5 7.60 -8.40 -11.26
N LYS A 6 6.29 -8.12 -11.28
CA LYS A 6 5.52 -8.15 -12.53
C LYS A 6 6.03 -7.02 -13.42
N GLN A 7 6.34 -7.30 -14.68
CA GLN A 7 6.71 -6.25 -15.64
C GLN A 7 5.48 -5.46 -16.14
N SER A 8 4.30 -6.06 -16.02
CA SER A 8 3.02 -5.43 -16.35
C SER A 8 1.87 -6.01 -15.54
N ALA A 9 0.87 -5.19 -15.21
CA ALA A 9 -0.32 -5.61 -14.46
C ALA A 9 -1.59 -4.88 -14.93
N VAL A 10 -2.75 -5.50 -14.73
CA VAL A 10 -4.05 -4.86 -14.97
C VAL A 10 -4.43 -4.04 -13.73
N ILE A 11 -4.50 -2.72 -13.88
CA ILE A 11 -4.82 -1.76 -12.79
C ILE A 11 -6.10 -0.96 -13.06
N ARG A 12 -7.02 -1.54 -13.85
CA ARG A 12 -8.17 -0.82 -14.43
C ARG A 12 -9.03 -0.10 -13.40
N GLU A 13 -9.45 -0.78 -12.35
CA GLU A 13 -10.44 -0.24 -11.41
C GLU A 13 -9.89 0.96 -10.64
N SER A 14 -8.67 0.84 -10.11
CA SER A 14 -8.00 1.94 -9.44
C SER A 14 -7.65 3.08 -10.41
N LEU A 15 -7.26 2.78 -11.65
CA LEU A 15 -6.99 3.78 -12.68
C LEU A 15 -8.26 4.56 -13.05
N ILE A 16 -9.41 3.89 -13.22
CA ILE A 16 -10.69 4.58 -13.47
C ILE A 16 -11.07 5.46 -12.28
N LYS A 17 -10.92 4.94 -11.05
CA LYS A 17 -11.26 5.68 -9.83
C LYS A 17 -10.43 6.97 -9.72
N VAL A 18 -9.12 6.90 -9.93
CA VAL A 18 -8.24 8.07 -9.82
C VAL A 18 -8.44 9.05 -10.98
N ILE A 19 -8.72 8.57 -12.20
CA ILE A 19 -9.11 9.43 -13.34
C ILE A 19 -10.37 10.22 -13.00
N ASN A 20 -11.41 9.54 -12.50
CA ASN A 20 -12.67 10.20 -12.14
C ASN A 20 -12.48 11.24 -11.03
N LYS A 21 -11.68 10.90 -10.01
CA LYS A 21 -11.34 11.82 -8.90
C LYS A 21 -10.59 13.06 -9.40
N SER A 22 -9.74 12.93 -10.41
CA SER A 22 -8.97 14.05 -10.96
C SER A 22 -9.82 15.09 -11.71
N GLY A 23 -11.03 14.73 -12.14
CA GLY A 23 -11.89 15.57 -12.98
C GLY A 23 -11.37 15.81 -14.41
N LYS A 24 -10.25 15.19 -14.80
CA LYS A 24 -9.63 15.35 -16.13
C LYS A 24 -10.11 14.27 -17.10
N THR A 25 -10.13 14.63 -18.38
CA THR A 25 -10.40 13.68 -19.46
C THR A 25 -9.18 12.79 -19.73
N LYS A 26 -9.41 11.59 -20.27
CA LYS A 26 -8.31 10.70 -20.71
C LYS A 26 -7.39 11.37 -21.73
N LYS A 27 -7.92 12.25 -22.60
CA LYS A 27 -7.12 12.98 -23.58
C LYS A 27 -6.12 13.94 -22.91
N GLU A 28 -6.56 14.66 -21.88
CA GLU A 28 -5.70 15.58 -21.12
C GLU A 28 -4.63 14.81 -20.34
N ILE A 29 -5.03 13.72 -19.68
CA ILE A 29 -4.10 12.87 -18.92
C ILE A 29 -3.06 12.26 -19.86
N ALA A 30 -3.47 11.69 -21.00
CA ALA A 30 -2.57 11.12 -21.99
C ALA A 30 -1.47 12.11 -22.41
N LYS A 31 -1.86 13.35 -22.70
CA LYS A 31 -0.94 14.44 -23.04
C LYS A 31 0.02 14.77 -21.89
N GLN A 32 -0.47 14.79 -20.64
CA GLN A 32 0.31 15.16 -19.46
C GLN A 32 1.32 14.09 -19.05
N VAL A 33 0.99 12.81 -19.26
CA VAL A 33 1.87 11.67 -18.96
C VAL A 33 2.65 11.17 -20.18
N ASN A 34 2.55 11.88 -21.31
CA ASN A 34 3.23 11.57 -22.57
C ASN A 34 2.97 10.14 -23.10
N VAL A 35 1.71 9.69 -23.03
CA VAL A 35 1.28 8.41 -23.64
C VAL A 35 0.21 8.67 -24.69
N SER A 36 -0.01 7.69 -25.57
CA SER A 36 -1.10 7.81 -26.54
C SER A 36 -2.46 7.77 -25.84
N GLN A 37 -3.45 8.50 -26.36
CA GLN A 37 -4.83 8.40 -25.87
C GLN A 37 -5.37 6.96 -25.99
N GLN A 38 -4.92 6.21 -26.99
CA GLN A 38 -5.28 4.80 -27.15
C GLN A 38 -4.78 3.94 -25.99
N SER A 39 -3.57 4.21 -25.48
CA SER A 39 -3.01 3.48 -24.33
C SER A 39 -3.92 3.61 -23.10
N LEU A 40 -4.35 4.83 -22.74
CA LEU A 40 -5.30 5.02 -21.63
C LEU A 40 -6.65 4.36 -21.89
N SER A 41 -7.13 4.35 -23.13
CA SER A 41 -8.37 3.63 -23.49
C SER A 41 -8.20 2.11 -23.31
N ASP A 42 -7.09 1.55 -23.77
CA ASP A 42 -6.74 0.13 -23.65
C ASP A 42 -6.59 -0.32 -22.18
N TRP A 43 -6.13 0.57 -21.29
CA TRP A 43 -5.97 0.29 -19.86
C TRP A 43 -7.27 0.43 -19.05
N THR A 44 -8.30 1.08 -19.62
CA THR A 44 -9.55 1.38 -18.92
C THR A 44 -10.80 0.76 -19.55
N THR A 45 -10.68 0.14 -20.73
CA THR A 45 -11.78 -0.57 -21.39
C THR A 45 -12.36 -1.67 -20.49
N PRO A 46 -13.69 -1.86 -20.43
CA PRO A 46 -14.31 -2.97 -19.70
C PRO A 46 -14.04 -4.33 -20.35
N HIS A 47 -13.76 -4.37 -21.65
CA HIS A 47 -13.55 -5.59 -22.41
C HIS A 47 -12.13 -5.62 -22.98
N LYS A 48 -11.40 -6.72 -22.77
CA LYS A 48 -10.01 -6.93 -23.22
C LYS A 48 -9.04 -5.84 -22.72
N THR A 49 -9.14 -5.50 -21.43
CA THR A 49 -8.21 -4.59 -20.78
C THR A 49 -6.76 -5.03 -20.98
N LYS A 50 -5.92 -4.13 -21.47
CA LYS A 50 -4.49 -4.40 -21.60
C LYS A 50 -3.78 -4.07 -20.29
N PRO A 51 -2.73 -4.83 -19.92
CA PRO A 51 -1.92 -4.51 -18.75
C PRO A 51 -1.12 -3.22 -18.98
N VAL A 52 -0.86 -2.51 -17.89
CA VAL A 52 0.02 -1.34 -17.81
C VAL A 52 1.42 -1.84 -17.47
N THR A 53 2.47 -1.31 -18.09
CA THR A 53 3.86 -1.63 -17.71
C THR A 53 4.24 -0.95 -16.41
N LEU A 54 5.27 -1.44 -15.71
CA LEU A 54 5.73 -0.81 -14.46
C LEU A 54 6.13 0.65 -14.66
N GLU A 55 6.85 0.96 -15.73
CA GLU A 55 7.25 2.32 -16.09
C GLU A 55 6.03 3.24 -16.25
N ASN A 56 5.01 2.80 -17.02
CA ASN A 56 3.80 3.59 -17.18
C ASN A 56 3.01 3.71 -15.86
N ALA A 57 3.01 2.67 -15.03
CA ALA A 57 2.38 2.73 -13.72
C ALA A 57 3.06 3.76 -12.82
N GLN A 58 4.39 3.84 -12.83
CA GLN A 58 5.15 4.87 -12.11
C GLN A 58 4.81 6.28 -12.60
N VAL A 59 4.80 6.51 -13.91
CA VAL A 59 4.42 7.81 -14.48
C VAL A 59 2.99 8.19 -14.06
N LEU A 60 2.06 7.23 -14.05
CA LEU A 60 0.69 7.48 -13.59
C LEU A 60 0.64 7.82 -12.10
N THR A 61 1.37 7.11 -11.24
CA THR A 61 1.41 7.42 -9.80
C THR A 61 2.02 8.80 -9.54
N ASP A 62 3.07 9.17 -10.29
CA ASP A 62 3.70 10.49 -10.21
C ASP A 62 2.76 11.60 -10.68
N HIS A 63 1.95 11.31 -11.69
CA HIS A 63 0.96 12.24 -12.22
C HIS A 63 -0.20 12.48 -11.25
N PHE A 64 -0.81 11.40 -10.76
CA PHE A 64 -2.03 11.52 -9.95
C PHE A 64 -1.77 11.94 -8.52
N ARG A 65 -0.61 11.58 -7.95
CA ARG A 65 -0.27 11.84 -6.54
C ARG A 65 -1.42 11.48 -5.59
N ASP A 66 -1.93 10.25 -5.75
CA ASP A 66 -3.00 9.69 -4.92
C ASP A 66 -2.48 8.47 -4.15
N SER A 67 -2.58 8.50 -2.83
CA SER A 67 -2.04 7.46 -1.95
C SER A 67 -2.71 6.10 -2.17
N ASN A 68 -4.04 6.07 -2.34
CA ASN A 68 -4.79 4.83 -2.55
C ASN A 68 -4.42 4.21 -3.91
N PHE A 69 -4.32 5.03 -4.95
CA PHE A 69 -3.87 4.56 -6.27
C PHE A 69 -2.44 4.02 -6.22
N THR A 70 -1.54 4.72 -5.54
CA THR A 70 -0.14 4.31 -5.37
C THR A 70 -0.03 2.96 -4.65
N MET A 71 -0.76 2.77 -3.55
CA MET A 71 -0.78 1.49 -2.82
C MET A 71 -1.35 0.34 -3.66
N GLN A 72 -2.37 0.59 -4.50
CA GLN A 72 -2.86 -0.44 -5.42
C GLN A 72 -1.79 -0.83 -6.46
N VAL A 73 -1.05 0.14 -7.01
CA VAL A 73 0.06 -0.15 -7.94
C VAL A 73 1.13 -0.99 -7.25
N ILE A 74 1.50 -0.64 -6.00
CA ILE A 74 2.46 -1.41 -5.21
C ILE A 74 1.98 -2.86 -5.02
N HIS A 75 0.72 -3.06 -4.64
CA HIS A 75 0.14 -4.40 -4.50
C HIS A 75 0.20 -5.19 -5.80
N GLU A 76 -0.21 -4.60 -6.92
CA GLU A 76 -0.30 -5.32 -8.19
C GLU A 76 1.05 -5.74 -8.76
N PHE A 77 2.08 -4.90 -8.60
CA PHE A 77 3.40 -5.12 -9.17
C PHE A 77 4.34 -5.91 -8.24
N PHE A 78 4.22 -5.71 -6.93
CA PHE A 78 5.15 -6.24 -5.93
C PHE A 78 4.53 -7.26 -4.98
N GLY A 79 3.20 -7.43 -4.97
CA GLY A 79 2.50 -8.38 -4.12
C GLY A 79 2.46 -8.00 -2.64
N LEU A 80 2.71 -6.72 -2.31
CA LEU A 80 2.56 -6.20 -0.95
C LEU A 80 1.09 -5.87 -0.64
N PHE A 81 0.79 -5.60 0.62
CA PHE A 81 -0.54 -5.18 1.04
C PHE A 81 -0.94 -3.84 0.41
N LYS A 82 -2.25 -3.55 0.41
CA LYS A 82 -2.85 -2.28 -0.02
C LYS A 82 -3.83 -1.78 1.04
N SER A 83 -4.29 -0.55 0.90
CA SER A 83 -5.34 0.03 1.74
C SER A 83 -6.66 -0.73 1.61
N ILE A 84 -7.49 -0.69 2.66
CA ILE A 84 -8.84 -1.26 2.68
C ILE A 84 -9.68 -0.59 1.59
N ASP A 85 -10.19 -1.40 0.67
CA ASP A 85 -11.01 -0.94 -0.45
C ASP A 85 -12.40 -1.57 -0.52
N SER A 86 -12.74 -2.48 0.41
CA SER A 86 -14.08 -3.02 0.57
C SER A 86 -15.01 -2.01 1.25
N ASP A 87 -16.33 -2.16 1.02
CA ASP A 87 -17.37 -1.31 1.60
C ASP A 87 -17.91 -1.84 2.94
N VAL A 88 -17.26 -2.86 3.53
CA VAL A 88 -17.70 -3.48 4.80
C VAL A 88 -17.43 -2.56 5.99
N TYR A 89 -16.28 -1.90 6.01
CA TYR A 89 -15.85 -1.01 7.09
C TYR A 89 -15.85 0.44 6.63
N ARG A 90 -16.29 1.34 7.51
CA ARG A 90 -16.20 2.79 7.24
C ARG A 90 -14.74 3.22 7.29
N ARG A 91 -14.33 4.02 6.30
CA ARG A 91 -12.96 4.52 6.16
C ARG A 91 -12.75 5.94 6.68
N ASP A 92 -13.72 6.48 7.40
CA ASP A 92 -13.52 7.76 8.08
C ASP A 92 -12.47 7.59 9.21
N PRO A 93 -11.68 8.62 9.53
CA PRO A 93 -10.60 8.51 10.51
C PRO A 93 -11.02 7.94 11.85
N SER A 94 -12.23 8.27 12.34
CA SER A 94 -12.70 7.80 13.65
C SER A 94 -13.01 6.31 13.68
N SER A 95 -13.50 5.76 12.56
CA SER A 95 -13.74 4.32 12.43
C SER A 95 -12.42 3.55 12.28
N LEU A 96 -11.48 4.08 11.52
CA LEU A 96 -10.15 3.46 11.32
C LEU A 96 -9.30 3.49 12.59
N ASP A 97 -9.35 4.57 13.37
CA ASP A 97 -8.69 4.67 14.68
C ASP A 97 -9.21 3.59 15.64
N LYS A 98 -10.53 3.39 15.70
CA LYS A 98 -11.13 2.30 16.50
C LYS A 98 -10.71 0.92 16.01
N LEU A 99 -10.69 0.70 14.70
CA LEU A 99 -10.26 -0.59 14.14
C LEU A 99 -8.78 -0.83 14.46
N GLN A 100 -7.92 0.19 14.36
CA GLN A 100 -6.51 0.08 14.73
C GLN A 100 -6.33 -0.33 16.20
N ILE A 101 -7.14 0.21 17.12
CA ILE A 101 -7.12 -0.20 18.52
C ILE A 101 -7.46 -1.69 18.67
N ILE A 102 -8.49 -2.16 17.96
CA ILE A 102 -8.91 -3.57 17.99
C ILE A 102 -7.77 -4.47 17.51
N GLU A 103 -7.23 -4.23 16.31
CA GLU A 103 -6.11 -5.01 15.74
C GLU A 103 -4.86 -4.99 16.66
N SER A 104 -4.56 -3.83 17.25
CA SER A 104 -3.43 -3.68 18.18
C SER A 104 -3.62 -4.53 19.44
N ASP A 105 -4.86 -4.64 19.94
CA ASP A 105 -5.18 -5.45 21.12
C ASP A 105 -5.15 -6.96 20.81
N GLU A 106 -5.61 -7.40 19.64
CA GLU A 106 -5.46 -8.78 19.15
C GLU A 106 -3.98 -9.19 19.07
N ARG A 107 -3.15 -8.32 18.49
CA ARG A 107 -1.69 -8.51 18.48
C ARG A 107 -1.10 -8.61 19.88
N LYS A 108 -1.47 -7.71 20.80
CA LYS A 108 -0.94 -7.71 22.19
C LYS A 108 -1.30 -8.97 22.94
N GLN A 109 -2.51 -9.52 22.74
CA GLN A 109 -2.91 -10.79 23.36
C GLN A 109 -1.99 -11.93 22.89
N LYS A 110 -1.70 -11.99 21.59
CA LYS A 110 -0.86 -13.03 21.00
C LYS A 110 0.62 -12.91 21.37
N LYS A 111 1.09 -11.67 21.54
CA LYS A 111 2.47 -11.35 21.96
C LYS A 111 2.86 -12.12 23.22
N GLN A 112 1.98 -12.19 24.22
CA GLN A 112 2.26 -12.84 25.51
C GLN A 112 2.69 -14.30 25.35
N TYR A 113 2.14 -15.01 24.37
CA TYR A 113 2.49 -16.40 24.10
C TYR A 113 3.77 -16.52 23.25
N VAL A 114 3.90 -15.68 22.22
CA VAL A 114 5.02 -15.74 21.28
C VAL A 114 6.33 -15.26 21.89
N GLU A 115 6.31 -14.35 22.87
CA GLU A 115 7.53 -13.90 23.57
C GLU A 115 8.34 -15.07 24.14
N LYS A 116 7.68 -16.07 24.76
CA LYS A 116 8.37 -17.25 25.28
C LYS A 116 8.99 -18.10 24.17
N ILE A 117 8.34 -18.17 23.01
CA ILE A 117 8.85 -18.88 21.84
C ILE A 117 10.10 -18.19 21.30
N LEU A 118 10.10 -16.86 21.23
CA LEU A 118 11.21 -16.04 20.73
C LEU A 118 12.46 -16.09 21.62
N LEU A 119 12.35 -16.58 22.86
CA LEU A 119 13.51 -16.84 23.74
C LEU A 119 14.26 -18.14 23.39
N LYS A 120 13.68 -19.03 22.59
CA LYS A 120 14.34 -20.26 22.13
C LYS A 120 15.37 -19.93 21.06
N ASN A 121 16.49 -20.65 21.02
CA ASN A 121 17.34 -20.59 19.84
C ASN A 121 16.60 -21.18 18.62
N VAL A 122 16.94 -20.71 17.42
CA VAL A 122 16.24 -21.02 16.18
C VAL A 122 16.22 -22.52 15.86
N GLU A 123 17.28 -23.24 16.22
CA GLU A 123 17.40 -24.69 16.04
C GLU A 123 16.44 -25.51 16.92
N TYR A 124 15.90 -24.93 18.00
CA TYR A 124 14.93 -25.57 18.90
C TYR A 124 13.48 -25.18 18.60
N LEU A 125 13.22 -24.39 17.56
CA LEU A 125 11.85 -24.02 17.16
C LEU A 125 11.15 -25.21 16.52
N THR A 126 10.07 -25.65 17.17
CA THR A 126 9.16 -26.67 16.64
C THR A 126 8.33 -26.14 15.47
N VAL A 127 7.59 -27.03 14.80
CA VAL A 127 6.65 -26.63 13.74
C VAL A 127 5.54 -25.73 14.31
N ASP A 128 5.02 -26.05 15.51
CA ASP A 128 4.02 -25.21 16.18
C ASP A 128 4.61 -23.83 16.52
N ASP A 129 5.81 -23.78 17.09
CA ASP A 129 6.48 -22.51 17.39
C ASP A 129 6.56 -21.58 16.16
N ARG A 130 6.93 -22.14 15.01
CA ARG A 130 7.01 -21.40 13.74
C ARG A 130 5.65 -20.93 13.27
N GLN A 131 4.61 -21.76 13.40
CA GLN A 131 3.25 -21.38 13.04
C GLN A 131 2.73 -20.24 13.92
N GLN A 132 3.08 -20.24 15.21
CA GLN A 132 2.69 -19.20 16.17
C GLN A 132 3.39 -17.88 15.87
N ILE A 133 4.68 -17.92 15.52
CA ILE A 133 5.43 -16.75 15.02
C ILE A 133 4.79 -16.19 13.74
N ILE A 134 4.46 -17.05 12.76
CA ILE A 134 3.78 -16.62 11.52
C ILE A 134 2.43 -15.97 11.85
N SER A 135 1.65 -16.61 12.70
CA SER A 135 0.34 -16.11 13.10
C SER A 135 0.44 -14.77 13.83
N TYR A 136 1.52 -14.54 14.57
CA TYR A 136 1.82 -13.25 15.19
C TYR A 136 2.31 -12.19 14.19
N ALA A 137 3.04 -12.59 13.15
CA ALA A 137 3.41 -11.70 12.05
C ALA A 137 2.17 -11.26 11.23
N TYR A 138 1.14 -12.12 11.12
CA TYR A 138 -0.12 -11.71 10.50
C TYR A 138 -0.84 -10.61 11.27
N GLU A 139 -0.88 -10.66 12.61
CA GLU A 139 -1.46 -9.57 13.42
C GLU A 139 -0.78 -8.22 13.16
N TYR A 140 0.55 -8.21 12.99
CA TYR A 140 1.26 -6.99 12.58
C TYR A 140 0.85 -6.52 11.18
N LEU A 141 0.66 -7.45 10.25
CA LEU A 141 0.26 -7.12 8.89
C LEU A 141 -1.15 -6.51 8.84
N ASP A 142 -2.06 -7.04 9.66
CA ASP A 142 -3.43 -6.54 9.78
C ASP A 142 -3.43 -5.11 10.39
N GLU A 143 -2.67 -4.87 11.47
CA GLU A 143 -2.49 -3.52 12.05
C GLU A 143 -1.89 -2.54 11.04
N ILE A 144 -0.81 -2.92 10.34
CA ILE A 144 -0.16 -2.08 9.31
C ILE A 144 -1.13 -1.73 8.18
N MET A 145 -1.96 -2.68 7.75
CA MET A 145 -2.93 -2.47 6.67
C MET A 145 -4.00 -1.45 7.07
N VAL A 146 -4.46 -1.47 8.33
CA VAL A 146 -5.36 -0.44 8.88
C VAL A 146 -4.66 0.91 8.99
N GLU A 147 -3.42 0.96 9.51
CA GLU A 147 -2.64 2.20 9.63
C GLU A 147 -2.35 2.85 8.28
N VAL A 148 -2.03 2.05 7.26
CA VAL A 148 -1.80 2.53 5.89
C VAL A 148 -3.09 3.02 5.24
N THR A 149 -4.23 2.43 5.60
CA THR A 149 -5.54 2.96 5.20
C THR A 149 -5.80 4.31 5.87
N LEU A 150 -5.54 4.42 7.18
CA LEU A 150 -5.73 5.66 7.93
C LEU A 150 -4.86 6.80 7.39
N ILE A 151 -3.57 6.59 7.18
CA ILE A 151 -2.69 7.62 6.62
C ILE A 151 -3.12 8.01 5.19
N SER A 152 -3.61 7.07 4.39
CA SER A 152 -4.14 7.35 3.05
C SER A 152 -5.40 8.21 3.11
N THR A 153 -6.32 7.93 4.02
CA THR A 153 -7.51 8.77 4.28
C THR A 153 -7.11 10.16 4.75
N LEU A 154 -6.15 10.29 5.66
CA LEU A 154 -5.68 11.60 6.13
C LEU A 154 -5.02 12.40 5.00
N CYS A 155 -4.22 11.75 4.16
CA CYS A 155 -3.65 12.37 2.95
C CYS A 155 -4.74 12.89 2.02
N GLU A 156 -5.79 12.10 1.79
CA GLU A 156 -6.93 12.48 0.95
C GLU A 156 -7.67 13.71 1.51
N ILE A 157 -7.92 13.77 2.83
CA ILE A 157 -8.53 14.93 3.49
C ILE A 157 -7.68 16.19 3.29
N LEU A 158 -6.36 16.05 3.38
CA LEU A 158 -5.41 17.16 3.26
C LEU A 158 -5.09 17.53 1.81
N GLY A 159 -5.55 16.75 0.83
CA GLY A 159 -5.21 16.94 -0.59
C GLY A 159 -3.72 16.73 -0.89
N ILE A 160 -3.06 15.83 -0.16
CA ILE A 160 -1.64 15.47 -0.35
C ILE A 160 -1.47 13.98 -0.66
N ASP A 161 -0.25 13.60 -1.03
CA ASP A 161 0.17 12.22 -1.29
C ASP A 161 1.09 11.73 -0.18
N ILE A 162 1.04 10.43 0.13
CA ILE A 162 1.85 9.80 1.19
C ILE A 162 3.36 10.00 1.00
N ARG A 163 3.84 10.13 -0.24
CA ARG A 163 5.26 10.42 -0.55
C ARG A 163 5.67 11.79 -0.03
N LYS A 164 4.79 12.80 -0.08
CA LYS A 164 5.09 14.11 0.51
C LYS A 164 5.38 13.98 2.01
N LEU A 165 4.54 13.22 2.74
CA LEU A 165 4.77 12.96 4.16
C LEU A 165 6.08 12.20 4.41
N SER A 166 6.38 11.20 3.58
CA SER A 166 7.62 10.41 3.67
C SER A 166 8.87 11.27 3.42
N GLU A 167 8.87 12.09 2.38
CA GLU A 167 9.95 13.03 2.03
C GLU A 167 10.22 14.02 3.17
N GLU A 168 9.17 14.61 3.73
CA GLU A 168 9.27 15.54 4.85
C GLU A 168 9.76 14.87 6.15
N ARG A 169 9.42 13.59 6.37
CA ARG A 169 9.82 12.83 7.58
C ARG A 169 11.17 12.15 7.47
N LEU A 170 11.71 11.94 6.27
CA LEU A 170 12.97 11.23 6.06
C LEU A 170 14.13 11.81 6.89
N SER A 171 14.27 13.13 6.90
CA SER A 171 15.33 13.81 7.69
C SER A 171 15.20 13.54 9.19
N TYR A 172 13.97 13.51 9.71
CA TYR A 172 13.70 13.16 11.10
C TYR A 172 14.08 11.71 11.38
N TRP A 173 13.68 10.76 10.52
CA TRP A 173 14.00 9.34 10.68
C TRP A 173 15.50 9.05 10.63
N ILE A 174 16.24 9.77 9.79
CA ILE A 174 17.72 9.71 9.76
C ILE A 174 18.29 10.20 11.09
N ASN A 175 17.83 11.35 11.61
CA ASN A 175 18.31 11.90 12.88
C ASN A 175 17.99 11.01 14.08
N GLN A 176 16.89 10.26 14.05
CA GLN A 176 16.54 9.28 15.08
C GLN A 176 17.29 7.94 14.93
N GLY A 177 18.05 7.75 13.85
CA GLY A 177 18.74 6.48 13.56
C GLY A 177 17.81 5.37 13.07
N TYR A 178 16.56 5.67 12.69
CA TYR A 178 15.63 4.70 12.12
C TYR A 178 15.97 4.35 10.68
N MET A 179 16.59 5.28 9.95
CA MET A 179 17.06 5.08 8.58
C MET A 179 18.53 5.50 8.46
N LYS A 180 19.27 4.83 7.58
CA LYS A 180 20.58 5.32 7.15
C LYS A 180 20.36 6.55 6.27
N GLY A 181 21.12 7.63 6.51
CA GLY A 181 21.17 8.72 5.55
C GLY A 181 21.87 8.26 4.26
N GLU A 182 21.44 8.79 3.12
CA GLU A 182 22.25 8.65 1.92
C GLU A 182 23.61 9.33 2.18
N LEU A 183 24.70 8.57 2.01
CA LEU A 183 26.00 9.18 1.79
C LEU A 183 25.86 9.98 0.49
N LYS A 184 25.85 11.31 0.61
CA LYS A 184 26.03 12.20 -0.54
C LYS A 184 27.30 11.85 -1.29
#